data_AF-A0A3B3UWN1-F1
#
_entry.id   AF-A0A3B3UWN1-F1
#
_cell.length_a   1.000
_cell.length_b   1.000
_cell.length_c   1.000
_cell.angle_alpha   90.00
_cell.angle_beta   90.00
_cell.angle_gamma   90.00
#
_symmetry.space_group_name_H-M   'P 1'
#
loop_
_entity.id
_entity.type
_entity.pdbx_description
1 polymer ?
#
loop_
_entity_poly.entity_id
_entity_poly.type
_entity_poly.pdbx_seq_one_letter_code
_entity_poly.pdbx_strand_id
1 'polypeptide(L)'
;MPRGNEIPVRVRSEIVALHNAGKGYKLISKTLQIPHSTVRNIVIKWKRFNTVATLSRKRKYEERTNWEILDEVSRRIHTENWIFLFTLTAKQRGITETLI
;
A
#
# COMPACT_ATOMS: atom_id res chain seq x y z
N MET A 1 -28.24 2.42 6.90
CA MET A 1 -27.64 2.05 8.20
C MET A 1 -26.67 3.15 8.63
N PRO A 2 -26.83 3.76 9.81
CA PRO A 2 -25.83 4.66 10.35
C PRO A 2 -24.54 3.88 10.65
N ARG A 3 -23.39 4.43 10.27
CA ARG A 3 -22.09 3.81 10.55
C ARG A 3 -21.84 3.90 12.06
N GLY A 4 -21.37 2.82 12.67
CA GLY A 4 -21.03 2.81 14.09
C GLY A 4 -20.00 3.91 14.42
N ASN A 5 -20.12 4.51 15.61
CA ASN A 5 -19.26 5.59 16.07
C ASN A 5 -17.78 5.26 15.83
N GLU A 6 -17.07 6.20 15.23
CA GLU A 6 -15.64 6.04 15.01
C GLU A 6 -14.89 6.07 16.35
N ILE A 7 -14.01 5.10 16.55
CA ILE A 7 -13.19 5.00 17.76
C ILE A 7 -12.27 6.22 17.82
N PRO A 8 -12.21 6.92 18.96
CA PRO A 8 -11.36 8.10 19.11
C PRO A 8 -9.87 7.74 18.97
N VAL A 9 -9.08 8.69 18.47
CA VAL A 9 -7.64 8.49 18.20
C VAL A 9 -6.88 8.08 19.46
N ARG A 10 -7.24 8.63 20.63
CA ARG A 10 -6.63 8.31 21.93
C ARG A 10 -6.66 6.81 22.25
N VAL A 11 -7.82 6.18 22.02
CA VAL A 11 -8.00 4.75 22.25
C VAL A 11 -7.18 3.92 21.26
N ARG A 12 -7.04 4.38 20.02
CA ARG A 12 -6.18 3.71 19.03
C ARG A 12 -4.70 3.77 19.41
N SER A 13 -4.22 4.90 19.94
CA SER A 13 -2.83 5.01 20.42
C SER A 13 -2.56 4.09 21.60
N GLU A 14 -3.53 3.96 22.51
CA GLU A 14 -3.40 3.06 23.66
C GLU A 14 -3.32 1.59 23.22
N ILE A 15 -4.12 1.18 22.24
CA ILE A 15 -4.03 -0.16 21.63
C ILE A 15 -2.63 -0.42 21.09
N VAL A 16 -2.06 0.54 20.35
CA VAL A 16 -0.71 0.40 19.78
C VAL A 16 0.36 0.34 20.87
N ALA A 17 0.25 1.16 21.93
CA ALA A 17 1.17 1.12 23.07
C ALA A 17 1.12 -0.24 23.78
N LEU A 18 -0.07 -0.79 24.05
CA LEU A 18 -0.23 -2.10 24.67
C LEU A 18 0.29 -3.24 23.77
N HIS A 19 0.08 -3.12 22.45
CA HIS A 19 0.64 -4.06 21.48
C HIS A 19 2.18 -4.02 21.44
N ASN A 20 2.78 -2.82 21.47
CA ASN A 20 4.24 -2.65 21.52
C ASN A 20 4.83 -3.15 22.84
N ALA A 21 4.07 -3.08 23.94
CA ALA A 21 4.41 -3.71 25.21
C ALA A 21 4.28 -5.25 25.20
N GLY A 22 3.94 -5.87 24.05
CA GLY A 22 3.85 -7.32 23.89
C GLY A 22 2.57 -7.94 24.43
N LYS A 23 1.54 -7.14 24.77
CA LYS A 23 0.27 -7.68 25.27
C LYS A 23 -0.52 -8.36 24.15
N GLY A 24 -1.05 -9.55 24.43
CA GLY A 24 -1.90 -10.28 23.50
C GLY A 24 -3.23 -9.58 23.22
N TYR A 25 -3.78 -9.77 22.02
CA TYR A 25 -5.02 -9.12 21.56
C TYR A 25 -6.22 -9.35 22.47
N LYS A 26 -6.34 -10.54 23.07
CA LYS A 26 -7.42 -10.89 24.02
C LYS A 26 -7.34 -10.07 25.32
N LEU A 27 -6.13 -9.78 25.79
CA LEU A 27 -5.93 -8.95 26.99
C LEU A 27 -6.28 -7.49 26.68
N ILE A 28 -5.79 -6.96 25.55
CA ILE A 28 -6.09 -5.58 25.12
C ILE A 28 -7.60 -5.37 24.95
N SER A 29 -8.28 -6.34 24.33
CA SER A 29 -9.73 -6.33 24.14
C SER A 29 -10.49 -6.28 25.47
N LYS A 30 -10.08 -7.07 26.47
CA LYS A 30 -10.68 -7.04 27.81
C LYS A 30 -10.41 -5.74 28.55
N THR A 31 -9.17 -5.23 28.51
CA THR A 31 -8.79 -4.00 29.20
C THR A 31 -9.56 -2.79 28.68
N LEU A 32 -9.71 -2.67 27.36
CA LEU A 32 -10.36 -1.52 26.73
C LEU A 32 -11.85 -1.72 26.44
N GLN A 33 -12.41 -2.91 26.72
CA GLN A 33 -13.77 -3.32 26.37
C GLN A 33 -14.11 -3.15 24.88
N ILE A 34 -13.11 -3.34 24.02
CA ILE A 34 -13.25 -3.21 22.57
C ILE A 34 -13.32 -4.62 21.95
N PRO A 35 -14.15 -4.84 20.92
CA PRO A 35 -14.16 -6.10 20.21
C PRO A 35 -12.78 -6.52 19.70
N HIS A 36 -12.45 -7.79 19.88
CA HIS A 36 -11.16 -8.35 19.47
C HIS A 36 -10.85 -8.12 17.97
N SER A 37 -11.87 -8.20 17.11
CA SER A 37 -11.77 -7.92 15.67
C SER A 37 -11.30 -6.48 15.38
N THR A 38 -11.79 -5.52 16.15
CA THR A 38 -11.43 -4.11 16.04
C THR A 38 -9.99 -3.87 16.45
N VAL A 39 -9.55 -4.47 17.57
CA VAL A 39 -8.15 -4.40 18.02
C VAL A 39 -7.22 -4.93 16.93
N ARG A 40 -7.53 -6.10 16.36
CA ARG A 40 -6.78 -6.69 15.25
C ARG A 40 -6.72 -5.75 14.04
N ASN A 41 -7.87 -5.20 13.62
CA ASN A 41 -7.93 -4.31 12.46
C ASN A 41 -7.10 -3.03 12.65
N ILE A 42 -7.05 -2.48 13.87
CA ILE A 42 -6.22 -1.31 14.19
C ILE A 42 -4.74 -1.67 14.10
N VAL A 43 -4.32 -2.80 14.68
CA VAL A 43 -2.92 -3.24 14.64
C VAL A 43 -2.47 -3.55 13.21
N ILE A 44 -3.30 -4.21 12.39
CA ILE A 44 -2.97 -4.48 10.98
C ILE A 44 -2.77 -3.17 10.22
N LYS A 45 -3.67 -2.20 10.40
CA LYS A 45 -3.55 -0.89 9.75
C LYS A 45 -2.31 -0.15 10.23
N TRP A 46 -2.03 -0.17 11.54
CA TRP A 46 -0.84 0.45 12.08
C TRP A 46 0.44 -0.21 11.54
N LYS A 47 0.52 -1.54 11.46
CA LYS A 47 1.68 -2.22 10.84
C LYS A 47 1.90 -1.84 9.38
N ARG A 48 0.83 -1.57 8.64
CA ARG A 48 0.89 -1.21 7.22
C ARG A 48 1.27 0.26 6.99
N PHE A 49 0.69 1.18 7.76
CA PHE A 49 0.80 2.62 7.50
C PHE A 49 1.64 3.36 8.54
N ASN A 50 2.02 2.70 9.63
CA ASN A 50 2.66 3.27 10.82
C ASN A 50 1.90 4.47 11.43
N THR A 51 0.59 4.58 11.16
CA THR A 51 -0.26 5.69 11.62
C THR A 51 -1.39 5.20 12.52
N VAL A 52 -1.68 5.98 13.56
CA VAL A 52 -2.77 5.73 14.52
C VAL A 52 -4.07 6.45 14.13
N ALA A 53 -3.94 7.54 13.37
CA ALA A 53 -5.09 8.29 12.86
C ALA A 53 -5.86 7.51 11.78
N THR A 54 -7.18 7.70 11.69
CA THR A 54 -7.95 7.21 10.54
C THR A 54 -7.42 7.90 9.30
N LEU A 55 -6.90 7.14 8.34
CA LEU A 55 -6.54 7.69 7.03
C LEU A 55 -7.81 8.21 6.33
N SER A 56 -7.74 9.44 5.84
CA SER A 56 -8.73 9.96 4.90
C SER A 56 -8.77 9.08 3.65
N ARG A 57 -9.98 8.90 3.07
CA ARG A 57 -10.17 8.09 1.86
C ARG A 57 -9.23 8.51 0.71
N LYS A 58 -8.85 9.79 0.60
CA LYS A 58 -7.96 10.30 -0.45
C LYS A 58 -6.59 9.61 -0.47
N ARG A 59 -5.95 9.43 0.69
CA ARG A 59 -4.64 8.77 0.80
C ARG A 59 -4.67 7.30 0.37
N LYS A 60 -5.81 6.63 0.53
CA LYS A 60 -6.00 5.25 0.06
C LYS A 60 -6.01 5.15 -1.47
N TYR A 61 -6.46 6.20 -2.15
CA TYR A 61 -6.43 6.27 -3.61
C TYR A 61 -5.04 6.64 -4.14
N GLU A 62 -4.30 7.53 -3.46
CA GLU A 62 -2.92 7.89 -3.83
C GLU A 62 -1.97 6.68 -3.88
N GLU A 63 -2.08 5.73 -2.93
CA GLU A 63 -1.28 4.48 -3.00
C GLU A 63 -1.64 3.63 -4.22
N ARG A 64 -2.93 3.56 -4.58
CA ARG A 64 -3.39 2.77 -5.74
C ARG A 64 -2.93 3.42 -7.05
N THR A 65 -3.02 4.75 -7.15
CA THR A 65 -2.51 5.48 -8.31
C THR A 65 -0.99 5.35 -8.42
N ASN A 66 -0.24 5.30 -7.31
CA ASN A 66 1.20 5.02 -7.37
C ASN A 66 1.49 3.63 -7.95
N TRP A 67 0.70 2.60 -7.62
CA TRP A 67 0.87 1.27 -8.24
C TRP A 67 0.54 1.28 -9.73
N GLU A 68 -0.52 2.00 -10.14
CA GLU A 68 -0.86 2.16 -11.56
C GLU A 68 0.26 2.89 -12.33
N ILE A 69 0.80 3.96 -11.75
CA ILE A 69 1.95 4.70 -12.30
C ILE A 69 3.20 3.81 -12.39
N LEU A 70 3.52 3.06 -11.33
CA LEU A 70 4.68 2.16 -11.32
C LEU A 70 4.55 1.03 -12.34
N ASP A 71 3.35 0.48 -12.49
CA ASP A 71 3.05 -0.55 -13.49
C ASP A 71 3.17 0.01 -14.92
N GLU A 72 2.68 1.23 -15.15
CA GLU A 72 2.82 1.93 -16.43
C GLU A 72 4.29 2.23 -16.77
N VAL A 73 5.06 2.74 -15.79
CA VAL A 73 6.51 2.96 -15.93
C VAL A 73 7.24 1.65 -16.24
N SER A 74 6.91 0.56 -15.55
CA SER A 74 7.50 -0.77 -15.78
C SER A 74 7.23 -1.30 -17.19
N ARG A 75 5.96 -1.22 -17.64
CA ARG A 75 5.58 -1.60 -19.02
C ARG A 75 6.32 -0.77 -20.05
N ARG A 76 6.46 0.53 -19.80
CA ARG A 76 7.17 1.45 -20.70
C ARG A 76 8.66 1.13 -20.81
N ILE A 77 9.35 0.88 -19.68
CA ILE A 77 10.76 0.45 -19.68
C ILE A 77 10.92 -0.88 -20.43
N HIS A 78 9.98 -1.83 -20.28
CA HIS A 78 10.03 -3.09 -21.00
C HIS A 78 9.89 -2.88 -22.53
N THR A 79 8.95 -2.03 -22.95
CA THR A 79 8.78 -1.69 -24.37
C THR A 79 9.98 -0.94 -24.94
N GLU A 80 10.54 0.02 -24.21
CA GLU A 80 11.67 0.83 -24.67
C GLU A 80 12.96 -0.02 -24.75
N ASN A 81 13.22 -0.89 -23.77
CA ASN A 81 14.35 -1.83 -23.83
C ASN A 81 14.21 -2.84 -24.98
N TRP A 82 12.99 -3.32 -25.25
CA TRP A 82 12.76 -4.26 -26.35
C TRP A 82 12.97 -3.59 -27.72
N ILE A 83 12.49 -2.36 -27.89
CA ILE A 83 12.75 -1.55 -29.10
C ILE A 83 14.25 -1.26 -29.25
N PHE A 84 14.96 -0.96 -28.17
CA PHE A 84 16.40 -0.67 -28.21
C PHE A 84 17.21 -1.93 -28.58
N LEU A 85 16.88 -3.09 -28.03
CA LEU A 85 17.51 -4.36 -28.39
C LEU A 85 17.16 -4.79 -29.84
N PHE A 86 15.93 -4.54 -30.29
CA PHE A 86 15.50 -4.83 -31.65
C PHE A 86 16.21 -3.94 -32.69
N THR A 87 16.32 -2.64 -32.43
CA THR A 87 17.04 -1.70 -33.30
C THR A 87 18.55 -1.95 -33.32
N LEU A 88 19.14 -2.30 -32.17
CA LEU A 88 20.55 -2.66 -32.08
C LEU A 88 20.87 -3.95 -32.85
N THR A 89 20.00 -4.96 -32.75
CA THR A 89 20.14 -6.23 -33.50
C THR A 89 19.88 -6.07 -35.00
N ALA A 90 18.91 -5.24 -35.42
CA ALA A 90 18.69 -4.91 -36.83
C ALA A 90 19.89 -4.16 -37.45
N LYS A 91 20.51 -3.24 -36.69
CA LYS A 91 21.71 -2.51 -37.10
C LYS A 91 22.94 -3.41 -37.21
N GLN A 92 23.11 -4.37 -36.30
CA GLN A 92 24.17 -5.38 -36.38
C GLN A 92 23.99 -6.36 -37.55
N ARG A 93 22.76 -6.58 -38.01
CA ARG A 93 22.42 -7.44 -39.15
C ARG A 93 22.42 -6.72 -40.51
N GLY A 94 22.78 -5.44 -40.57
CA GLY A 94 22.97 -4.71 -41.83
C GLY A 94 21.70 -4.54 -42.68
N ILE A 95 20.51 -4.60 -42.08
CA ILE A 95 19.25 -4.40 -42.79
C ILE A 95 18.98 -2.89 -42.82
N THR A 96 19.61 -2.18 -43.74
CA THR A 96 19.20 -0.83 -44.14
C THR A 96 18.40 -0.95 -45.42
N GLU A 97 17.12 -1.30 -45.31
CA GLU A 97 16.18 -1.13 -46.41
C GLU A 97 15.55 0.26 -46.28
N THR A 98 16.00 1.11 -47.20
CA THR A 98 15.38 2.32 -47.73
C THR A 98 13.92 2.56 -47.32
N LEU A 99 13.66 3.68 -46.63
CA LEU A 99 12.34 4.30 -46.59
C LEU A 99 12.49 5.81 -46.81
N ILE A 100 12.02 6.23 -47.99
CA ILE A 100 11.51 7.57 -48.31
C ILE A 100 10.15 7.72 -47.60
#